data_AF-A0A2L1VI02-F1
#
_entry.id   AF-A0A2L1VI02-F1
#
_cell.length_a   1.000
_cell.length_b   1.000
_cell.length_c   1.000
_cell.angle_alpha   90.00
_cell.angle_beta   90.00
_cell.angle_gamma   90.00
#
_symmetry.space_group_name_H-M   'P 1'
#
loop_
_entity.id
_entity.type
_entity.pdbx_description
1 polymer ?
#
loop_
_entity_poly.entity_id
_entity_poly.type
_entity_poly.pdbx_seq_one_letter_code
_entity_poly.pdbx_strand_id
1 'polypeptide(L)'
;MKVVLKQSVLILFLIGNYVGLSCAQAAELEPIKLKKSCIKKNPIIEGQTDPELLNLFKQVCDTDNSTQKNDLLAKAAMRFYQTNQPVKALNLASQLQSQNVRGSLLTDVLFLSGVSIANNSLQQMRGQEMRYLTNDVTYPPAKQLIENIHTAMPAPDPSSFKASSEGGSADNEKRSYRKQNVVRNRVSTPRTTTKHTVTPVKTPAVKPKTAPVASVSKSKSSPFDPLTK
;
A
#
# COMPACT_ATOMS: atom_id res chain seq x y z
N MET A 1 -28.97 27.19 64.48
CA MET A 1 -28.41 27.04 63.12
C MET A 1 -27.01 26.44 63.28
N LYS A 2 -26.73 25.16 63.58
CA LYS A 2 -27.10 23.86 63.01
C LYS A 2 -27.04 23.80 61.48
N VAL A 3 -26.11 22.94 61.02
CA VAL A 3 -25.99 22.29 59.71
C VAL A 3 -25.26 23.05 58.59
N VAL A 4 -23.94 23.25 58.70
CA VAL A 4 -23.09 23.40 57.47
C VAL A 4 -21.72 22.73 57.60
N LEU A 5 -21.23 22.43 58.81
CA LEU A 5 -19.87 21.92 59.00
C LEU A 5 -19.71 20.38 58.98
N LYS A 6 -20.70 19.63 58.46
CA LYS A 6 -20.67 18.15 58.44
C LYS A 6 -20.72 17.53 57.04
N GLN A 7 -20.87 18.33 55.97
CA GLN A 7 -20.96 17.85 54.59
C GLN A 7 -19.61 17.86 53.84
N SER A 8 -18.67 18.75 54.20
CA SER A 8 -17.40 18.90 53.46
C SER A 8 -16.34 17.83 53.74
N VAL A 9 -16.41 17.13 54.89
CA VAL A 9 -15.39 16.13 55.25
C VAL A 9 -15.69 14.75 54.65
N LEU A 10 -16.93 14.49 54.25
CA LEU A 10 -17.32 13.19 53.67
C LEU A 10 -16.96 13.06 52.18
N ILE A 11 -16.80 14.17 51.46
CA ILE A 11 -16.48 14.16 50.02
C ILE A 11 -14.97 13.95 49.78
N LEU A 12 -14.11 14.35 50.72
CA LEU A 12 -12.66 14.15 50.62
C LEU A 12 -12.22 12.69 50.81
N PHE A 13 -13.05 11.85 51.45
CA PHE A 13 -12.75 10.42 51.61
C PHE A 13 -13.18 9.54 50.42
N LEU A 14 -13.98 10.05 49.48
CA LEU A 14 -14.43 9.28 48.31
C LEU A 14 -13.50 9.41 47.09
N ILE A 15 -12.53 10.31 47.10
CA ILE A 15 -11.53 10.49 46.01
C ILE A 15 -10.23 9.72 46.30
N GLY A 16 -10.09 9.15 47.51
CA GLY A 16 -8.86 8.48 47.98
C GLY A 16 -8.73 6.99 47.66
N ASN A 17 -9.64 6.36 46.91
CA ASN A 17 -9.65 4.90 46.69
C ASN A 17 -9.72 4.44 45.23
N TYR A 18 -9.40 5.29 44.25
CA TYR A 18 -9.25 4.90 42.84
C TYR A 18 -7.79 4.87 42.34
N VAL A 19 -6.81 5.04 43.23
CA VAL A 19 -5.40 4.86 42.90
C VAL A 19 -4.93 3.55 43.52
N GLY A 20 -5.23 2.42 42.86
CA GLY A 20 -4.78 1.14 43.40
C GLY A 20 -5.34 -0.12 42.77
N LEU A 21 -5.67 -0.18 41.48
CA LEU A 21 -5.84 -1.49 40.82
C LEU A 21 -5.67 -1.49 39.29
N SER A 22 -4.70 -0.72 38.78
CA SER A 22 -4.26 -0.84 37.38
C SER A 22 -2.77 -1.12 37.27
N CYS A 23 -2.27 -2.05 38.10
CA CYS A 23 -1.16 -2.90 37.68
C CYS A 23 -1.80 -4.20 37.19
N ALA A 24 -2.49 -4.13 36.05
CA ALA A 24 -2.61 -5.29 35.20
C ALA A 24 -1.19 -5.78 34.97
N GLN A 25 -0.97 -7.06 35.26
CA GLN A 25 0.28 -7.76 35.09
C GLN A 25 0.80 -7.45 33.68
N ALA A 26 1.74 -6.52 33.58
CA ALA A 26 2.71 -6.54 32.51
C ALA A 26 3.50 -7.82 32.79
N ALA A 27 3.02 -8.94 32.23
CA ALA A 27 3.86 -10.09 32.03
C ALA A 27 5.11 -9.53 31.35
N GLU A 28 6.20 -9.49 32.10
CA GLU A 28 7.51 -9.07 31.65
C GLU A 28 7.94 -10.09 30.60
N LEU A 29 7.42 -9.91 29.38
CA LEU A 29 7.79 -10.68 28.21
C LEU A 29 9.28 -10.42 28.05
N GLU A 30 10.07 -11.42 28.40
CA GLU A 30 11.51 -11.36 28.23
C GLU A 30 11.82 -10.82 26.83
N PRO A 31 12.67 -9.79 26.71
CA PRO A 31 12.94 -9.18 25.41
C PRO A 31 13.51 -10.26 24.48
N ILE A 32 12.80 -10.52 23.37
CA ILE A 32 13.22 -11.50 22.38
C ILE A 32 14.53 -11.02 21.75
N LYS A 33 15.65 -11.56 22.23
CA LYS A 33 16.99 -11.20 21.72
C LYS A 33 17.36 -12.09 20.53
N LEU A 34 17.49 -11.47 19.36
CA LEU A 34 17.98 -12.14 18.16
C LEU A 34 19.49 -12.34 18.20
N LYS A 35 19.97 -13.45 17.61
CA LYS A 35 21.40 -13.72 17.44
C LYS A 35 22.03 -12.60 16.59
N LYS A 36 23.22 -12.12 16.97
CA LYS A 36 23.94 -11.06 16.22
C LYS A 36 24.14 -11.41 14.73
N SER A 37 24.34 -12.68 14.39
CA SER A 37 24.44 -13.15 13.01
C SER A 37 23.15 -12.99 12.20
N CYS A 38 21.99 -13.12 12.84
CA CYS A 38 20.68 -12.91 12.22
C CYS A 38 20.48 -11.43 11.84
N ILE A 39 20.82 -10.53 12.76
CA ILE A 39 20.76 -9.07 12.54
C ILE A 39 21.70 -8.66 11.41
N LYS A 40 22.94 -9.18 11.38
CA LYS A 40 23.88 -8.91 10.29
C LYS A 40 23.36 -9.32 8.91
N LYS A 41 22.59 -10.41 8.82
CA LYS A 41 21.97 -10.88 7.57
C LYS A 41 20.69 -10.11 7.22
N ASN A 42 20.06 -9.47 8.20
CA ASN A 42 18.80 -8.76 8.06
C ASN A 42 18.93 -7.37 8.73
N PRO A 43 19.65 -6.40 8.13
CA PRO A 43 19.88 -5.11 8.78
C PRO A 43 18.58 -4.32 9.05
N ILE A 44 17.49 -4.63 8.34
CA ILE A 44 16.18 -4.00 8.51
C ILE A 44 15.54 -4.17 9.91
N ILE A 45 16.03 -5.15 10.68
CA ILE A 45 15.58 -5.42 12.06
C ILE A 45 16.45 -4.80 13.15
N GLU A 46 17.51 -4.09 12.78
CA GLU A 46 18.32 -3.39 13.77
C GLU A 46 17.49 -2.32 14.51
N GLY A 47 17.61 -2.31 15.83
CA GLY A 47 16.86 -1.39 16.71
C GLY A 47 15.36 -1.68 16.85
N GLN A 48 14.85 -2.80 16.31
CA GLN A 48 13.44 -3.17 16.47
C GLN A 48 13.15 -3.72 17.87
N THR A 49 11.97 -3.38 18.39
CA THR A 49 11.49 -3.79 19.71
C THR A 49 10.17 -4.57 19.66
N ASP A 50 9.50 -4.62 18.49
CA ASP A 50 8.22 -5.32 18.36
C ASP A 50 8.39 -6.84 18.55
N PRO A 51 7.76 -7.45 19.56
CA PRO A 51 8.01 -8.85 19.89
C PRO A 51 7.54 -9.82 18.81
N GLU A 52 6.42 -9.52 18.14
CA GLU A 52 5.91 -10.35 17.05
C GLU A 52 6.85 -10.35 15.84
N LEU A 53 7.36 -9.17 15.46
CA LEU A 53 8.36 -9.01 14.41
C LEU A 53 9.65 -9.75 14.76
N LEU A 54 10.17 -9.58 15.98
CA LEU A 54 11.38 -10.26 16.42
C LEU A 54 11.20 -11.78 16.43
N ASN A 55 10.02 -12.28 16.80
CA ASN A 55 9.72 -13.71 16.73
C ASN A 55 9.67 -14.24 15.29
N LEU A 56 9.09 -13.50 14.35
CA LEU A 56 9.12 -13.86 12.93
C LEU A 56 10.56 -13.95 12.42
N PHE A 57 11.41 -12.98 12.75
CA PHE A 57 12.81 -12.99 12.33
C PHE A 57 13.66 -14.06 13.03
N LYS A 58 13.29 -14.46 14.25
CA LYS A 58 13.89 -15.62 14.92
C LYS A 58 13.68 -16.86 14.06
N GLN A 59 12.43 -17.11 13.64
CA GLN A 59 12.09 -18.26 12.79
C GLN A 59 12.74 -18.20 11.40
N VAL A 60 12.83 -17.01 10.79
CA VAL A 60 13.55 -16.79 9.51
C VAL A 60 15.03 -17.16 9.60
N CYS A 61 15.63 -16.97 10.78
CA CYS A 61 17.04 -17.20 11.02
C CYS A 61 17.36 -18.63 11.50
N ASP A 62 16.34 -19.41 11.84
CA ASP A 62 16.48 -20.84 12.13
C ASP A 62 16.58 -21.62 10.81
N THR A 63 17.59 -22.50 10.72
CA THR A 63 17.92 -23.25 9.50
C THR A 63 16.84 -24.23 9.07
N ASP A 64 16.02 -24.67 10.02
CA ASP A 64 15.00 -25.69 9.82
C ASP A 64 13.79 -25.16 9.02
N ASN A 65 13.58 -23.84 9.01
CA ASN A 65 12.45 -23.17 8.33
C ASN A 65 12.77 -22.70 6.91
N SER A 66 13.78 -23.28 6.26
CA SER A 66 14.26 -22.84 4.94
C SER A 66 13.16 -22.77 3.86
N THR A 67 12.16 -23.65 3.92
CA THR A 67 11.02 -23.70 2.98
C THR A 67 9.97 -22.62 3.23
N GLN A 68 9.75 -22.22 4.48
CA GLN A 68 8.75 -21.21 4.88
C GLN A 68 9.34 -19.81 5.02
N LYS A 69 10.65 -19.64 4.76
CA LYS A 69 11.36 -18.39 4.96
C LYS A 69 10.71 -17.20 4.26
N ASN A 70 10.25 -17.39 3.03
CA ASN A 70 9.61 -16.33 2.25
C ASN A 70 8.24 -15.92 2.84
N ASP A 71 7.45 -16.88 3.30
CA ASP A 71 6.17 -16.61 3.95
C ASP A 71 6.34 -15.88 5.27
N LEU A 72 7.34 -16.27 6.06
CA LEU A 72 7.71 -15.59 7.30
C LEU A 72 8.17 -14.15 7.05
N LEU A 73 8.98 -13.93 5.99
CA LEU A 73 9.41 -12.60 5.59
C LEU A 73 8.24 -11.75 5.05
N ALA A 74 7.28 -12.35 4.34
CA ALA A 74 6.07 -11.66 3.90
C ALA A 74 5.20 -11.24 5.10
N LYS A 75 5.03 -12.11 6.11
CA LYS A 75 4.39 -11.79 7.38
C LYS A 75 5.13 -10.68 8.14
N ALA A 76 6.46 -10.72 8.14
CA ALA A 76 7.27 -9.66 8.74
C ALA A 76 7.11 -8.33 8.03
N ALA A 77 6.99 -8.33 6.69
CA ALA A 77 6.70 -7.13 5.91
C ALA A 77 5.32 -6.54 6.29
N MET A 78 4.30 -7.38 6.46
CA MET A 78 3.00 -6.94 6.98
C MET A 78 3.10 -6.39 8.40
N ARG A 79 3.91 -7.02 9.27
CA ARG A 79 4.10 -6.52 10.65
C ARG A 79 4.80 -5.16 10.69
N PHE A 80 5.76 -4.91 9.81
CA PHE A 80 6.33 -3.56 9.65
C PHE A 80 5.24 -2.53 9.28
N TYR A 81 4.32 -2.88 8.39
CA TYR A 81 3.21 -1.99 8.04
C TYR A 81 2.30 -1.73 9.25
N GLN A 82 1.90 -2.78 9.97
CA GLN A 82 1.05 -2.71 11.17
C GLN A 82 1.68 -1.90 12.31
N THR A 83 3.01 -1.86 12.38
CA THR A 83 3.76 -1.07 13.38
C THR A 83 4.13 0.33 12.90
N ASN A 84 3.42 0.88 11.92
CA ASN A 84 3.63 2.21 11.35
C ASN A 84 5.02 2.43 10.72
N GLN A 85 5.62 1.37 10.16
CA GLN A 85 6.89 1.43 9.44
C GLN A 85 6.71 1.09 7.94
N PRO A 86 5.88 1.85 7.19
CA PRO A 86 5.52 1.51 5.81
C PRO A 86 6.70 1.50 4.84
N VAL A 87 7.75 2.30 5.10
CA VAL A 87 8.97 2.29 4.26
C VAL A 87 9.74 0.99 4.41
N LYS A 88 9.86 0.46 5.64
CA LYS A 88 10.51 -0.85 5.88
C LYS A 88 9.67 -1.99 5.31
N ALA A 89 8.36 -1.92 5.49
CA ALA A 89 7.42 -2.88 4.90
C ALA A 89 7.55 -2.94 3.37
N LEU A 90 7.53 -1.77 2.71
CA LEU A 90 7.70 -1.66 1.26
C LEU A 90 9.05 -2.21 0.80
N ASN A 91 10.14 -1.87 1.49
CA ASN A 91 11.49 -2.33 1.14
C ASN A 91 11.57 -3.87 1.17
N LEU A 92 11.10 -4.48 2.26
CA LEU A 92 11.13 -5.92 2.42
C LEU A 92 10.25 -6.63 1.39
N ALA A 93 9.02 -6.16 1.19
CA ALA A 93 8.11 -6.74 0.20
C ALA A 93 8.64 -6.61 -1.24
N SER A 94 9.24 -5.46 -1.59
CA SER A 94 9.86 -5.24 -2.91
C SER A 94 11.07 -6.15 -3.12
N GLN A 95 11.87 -6.38 -2.07
CA GLN A 95 13.02 -7.29 -2.12
C GLN A 95 12.58 -8.75 -2.33
N LEU A 96 11.45 -9.16 -1.74
CA LEU A 96 10.89 -10.49 -1.97
C LEU A 96 10.34 -10.61 -3.41
N GLN A 97 9.67 -9.57 -3.91
CA GLN A 97 9.17 -9.54 -5.28
C GLN A 97 10.30 -9.61 -6.32
N SER A 98 11.43 -8.93 -6.08
CA SER A 98 12.60 -8.99 -6.96
C SER A 98 13.29 -10.36 -6.96
N GLN A 99 13.11 -11.14 -5.89
CA GLN A 99 13.51 -12.54 -5.80
C GLN A 99 12.47 -13.50 -6.40
N ASN A 100 11.50 -12.98 -7.15
CA ASN A 100 10.44 -13.75 -7.81
C ASN A 100 9.48 -14.45 -6.83
N VAL A 101 9.44 -14.01 -5.55
CA VAL A 101 8.43 -14.43 -4.59
C VAL A 101 7.12 -13.72 -4.91
N ARG A 102 6.03 -14.49 -5.02
CA ARG A 102 4.68 -13.97 -5.29
C ARG A 102 3.71 -14.44 -4.22
N GLY A 103 2.69 -13.63 -3.97
CA GLY A 103 1.60 -13.95 -3.06
C GLY A 103 0.71 -12.73 -2.83
N SER A 104 -0.57 -12.94 -2.55
CA SER A 104 -1.52 -11.86 -2.25
C SER A 104 -1.04 -10.99 -1.10
N LEU A 105 -0.51 -11.60 -0.04
CA LEU A 105 0.05 -10.88 1.11
C LEU A 105 1.13 -9.87 0.69
N LEU A 106 2.00 -10.22 -0.26
CA LEU A 106 3.03 -9.29 -0.74
C LEU A 106 2.42 -8.13 -1.53
N THR A 107 1.46 -8.40 -2.42
CA THR A 107 0.77 -7.34 -3.15
C THR A 107 -0.03 -6.44 -2.21
N ASP A 108 -0.62 -6.99 -1.15
CA ASP A 108 -1.32 -6.22 -0.11
C ASP A 108 -0.34 -5.32 0.63
N VAL A 109 0.81 -5.84 1.07
CA VAL A 109 1.84 -5.03 1.77
C VAL A 109 2.37 -3.93 0.86
N LEU A 110 2.66 -4.23 -0.41
CA LEU A 110 3.13 -3.23 -1.38
C LEU A 110 2.10 -2.11 -1.56
N PHE A 111 0.82 -2.48 -1.75
CA PHE A 111 -0.27 -1.53 -1.94
C PHE A 111 -0.49 -0.69 -0.67
N LEU A 112 -0.68 -1.33 0.48
CA LEU A 112 -0.91 -0.66 1.77
C LEU A 112 0.23 0.29 2.15
N SER A 113 1.48 -0.15 1.97
CA SER A 113 2.65 0.68 2.23
C SER A 113 2.72 1.87 1.26
N GLY A 114 2.43 1.65 -0.02
CA GLY A 114 2.36 2.71 -1.03
C GLY A 114 1.30 3.76 -0.70
N VAL A 115 0.10 3.32 -0.30
CA VAL A 115 -0.99 4.22 0.14
C VAL A 115 -0.58 5.03 1.37
N SER A 116 0.01 4.38 2.37
CA SER A 116 0.46 5.07 3.59
C SER A 116 1.53 6.13 3.30
N ILE A 117 2.52 5.79 2.47
CA ILE A 117 3.58 6.74 2.06
C ILE A 117 2.98 7.90 1.28
N ALA A 118 2.14 7.63 0.27
CA ALA A 118 1.50 8.66 -0.54
C ALA A 118 0.61 9.59 0.32
N ASN A 119 -0.13 9.03 1.27
CA ASN A 119 -0.95 9.81 2.20
C ASN A 119 -0.09 10.70 3.10
N ASN A 120 0.99 10.17 3.68
CA ASN A 120 1.91 10.97 4.51
C ASN A 120 2.54 12.11 3.71
N SER A 121 2.99 11.85 2.49
CA SER A 121 3.49 12.90 1.59
C SER A 121 2.42 13.92 1.26
N LEU A 122 1.17 13.51 1.00
CA LEU A 122 0.06 14.43 0.75
C LEU A 122 -0.25 15.31 1.97
N GLN A 123 -0.22 14.74 3.17
CA GLN A 123 -0.38 15.48 4.41
C GLN A 123 0.75 16.50 4.61
N GLN A 124 2.00 16.12 4.34
CA GLN A 124 3.14 17.04 4.36
C GLN A 124 2.98 18.18 3.35
N MET A 125 2.62 17.86 2.10
CA MET A 125 2.39 18.85 1.05
C MET A 125 1.31 19.86 1.45
N ARG A 126 0.22 19.40 2.05
CA ARG A 126 -0.90 20.25 2.43
C ARG A 126 -0.72 20.99 3.74
N GLY A 127 -0.09 20.35 4.73
CA GLY A 127 0.00 20.84 6.10
C GLY A 127 1.28 21.59 6.43
N GLN A 128 2.40 21.21 5.82
CA GLN A 128 3.71 21.84 6.07
C GLN A 128 4.14 22.74 4.91
N GLU A 129 3.98 22.25 3.67
CA GLU A 129 4.38 22.99 2.46
C GLU A 129 3.27 23.90 1.93
N MET A 130 2.05 23.79 2.47
CA MET A 130 0.87 24.59 2.10
C MET A 130 0.57 24.61 0.59
N ARG A 131 0.87 23.51 -0.10
CA ARG A 131 0.69 23.40 -1.55
C ARG A 131 -0.25 22.26 -1.94
N TYR A 132 -0.84 22.44 -3.11
CA TYR A 132 -1.69 21.44 -3.76
C TYR A 132 -0.87 20.51 -4.66
N LEU A 133 -1.51 19.44 -5.11
CA LEU A 133 -1.01 18.66 -6.24
C LEU A 133 -1.01 19.52 -7.51
N THR A 134 0.00 19.30 -8.35
CA THR A 134 0.21 20.02 -9.62
C THR A 134 -0.43 19.25 -10.77
N ASN A 135 -0.98 19.99 -11.75
CA ASN A 135 -1.71 19.42 -12.90
C ASN A 135 -0.84 18.58 -13.84
N ASP A 136 0.47 18.78 -13.81
CA ASP A 136 1.45 18.22 -14.75
C ASP A 136 2.20 17.00 -14.19
N VAL A 137 2.47 16.95 -12.89
CA VAL A 137 3.33 15.91 -12.29
C VAL A 137 2.55 15.02 -11.31
N THR A 138 1.89 15.61 -10.33
CA THR A 138 1.43 14.87 -9.15
C THR A 138 -0.06 14.55 -9.16
N TYR A 139 -0.89 15.40 -9.77
CA TYR A 139 -2.33 15.18 -9.86
C TYR A 139 -2.71 14.06 -10.85
N PRO A 140 -2.15 13.96 -12.07
CA PRO A 140 -2.53 12.91 -13.01
C PRO A 140 -2.37 11.47 -12.47
N PRO A 141 -1.21 11.06 -11.89
CA PRO A 141 -1.07 9.70 -11.36
C PRO A 141 -1.95 9.46 -10.13
N ALA A 142 -2.16 10.47 -9.28
CA ALA A 142 -3.05 10.36 -8.13
C ALA A 142 -4.51 10.13 -8.57
N LYS A 143 -4.97 10.86 -9.59
CA LYS A 143 -6.30 10.66 -10.18
C LYS A 143 -6.45 9.26 -10.77
N GLN A 144 -5.47 8.79 -11.52
CA GLN A 144 -5.50 7.44 -12.09
C GLN A 144 -5.61 6.36 -11.00
N LEU A 145 -4.90 6.51 -9.88
CA LEU A 145 -5.00 5.59 -8.75
C LEU A 145 -6.42 5.56 -8.17
N ILE A 146 -7.05 6.72 -7.99
CA ILE A 146 -8.43 6.82 -7.47
C ILE A 146 -9.41 6.10 -8.40
N GLU A 147 -9.31 6.31 -9.71
CA GLU A 147 -10.16 5.62 -10.68
C GLU A 147 -9.97 4.09 -10.63
N ASN A 148 -8.72 3.63 -10.57
CA ASN A 148 -8.42 2.19 -10.44
C ASN A 148 -9.01 1.60 -9.15
N ILE A 149 -8.94 2.34 -8.04
CA ILE A 149 -9.54 1.92 -6.76
C ILE A 149 -11.06 1.80 -6.89
N HIS A 150 -11.73 2.74 -7.56
CA HIS A 150 -13.17 2.65 -7.81
C HIS A 150 -13.55 1.40 -8.61
N THR A 151 -12.75 1.02 -9.61
CA THR A 151 -12.99 -0.21 -10.39
C THR A 151 -12.71 -1.50 -9.61
N ALA A 152 -11.93 -1.42 -8.54
CA ALA A 152 -11.55 -2.56 -7.69
C ALA A 152 -12.37 -2.64 -6.39
N MET A 153 -13.44 -1.85 -6.26
CA MET A 153 -14.28 -1.85 -5.07
C MET A 153 -14.88 -3.24 -4.83
N PRO A 154 -14.96 -3.71 -3.57
CA PRO A 154 -15.63 -4.98 -3.27
C PRO A 154 -17.06 -4.99 -3.85
N ALA A 155 -17.46 -6.14 -4.38
CA ALA A 155 -18.82 -6.31 -4.90
C ALA A 155 -19.84 -6.03 -3.78
N PRO A 156 -20.94 -5.29 -4.05
CA PRO A 156 -21.98 -5.07 -3.06
C PRO A 156 -22.53 -6.40 -2.55
N ASP A 157 -22.65 -6.54 -1.23
CA ASP A 157 -23.21 -7.75 -0.62
C ASP A 157 -24.68 -7.94 -1.03
N PRO A 158 -25.05 -9.04 -1.72
CA PRO A 158 -26.42 -9.26 -2.18
C PRO A 158 -27.42 -9.46 -1.03
N SER A 159 -26.94 -9.69 0.20
CA SER A 159 -27.76 -9.83 1.41
C SER A 159 -28.39 -8.51 1.86
N SER A 160 -27.82 -7.36 1.48
CA SER A 160 -28.35 -6.03 1.83
C SER A 160 -29.58 -5.62 1.01
N PHE A 161 -29.84 -6.27 -0.13
CA PHE A 161 -30.99 -5.97 -1.00
C PHE A 161 -32.29 -6.65 -0.58
N LYS A 162 -32.27 -7.51 0.45
CA LYS A 162 -33.44 -8.30 0.87
C LYS A 162 -34.30 -7.67 1.97
N ALA A 163 -33.98 -6.44 2.41
CA ALA A 163 -34.64 -5.79 3.55
C ALA A 163 -35.42 -4.50 3.22
N SER A 164 -35.72 -4.21 1.96
CA SER A 164 -36.47 -2.98 1.60
C SER A 164 -37.61 -3.20 0.61
N SER A 165 -38.11 -4.42 0.46
CA SER A 165 -39.31 -4.69 -0.34
C SER A 165 -40.38 -5.39 0.50
N GLU A 166 -40.73 -4.77 1.62
CA GLU A 166 -41.96 -5.10 2.38
C GLU A 166 -42.29 -3.90 3.26
N GLY A 167 -43.20 -3.04 2.78
CA GLY A 167 -43.80 -1.94 3.54
C GLY A 167 -43.65 -0.58 2.89
N GLY A 168 -44.71 -0.10 2.23
CA GLY A 168 -44.81 1.31 1.83
C GLY A 168 -45.70 1.54 0.62
N SER A 169 -46.96 1.87 0.88
CA SER A 169 -48.04 2.12 -0.07
C SER A 169 -47.70 3.03 -1.25
N ALA A 170 -48.44 2.78 -2.33
CA ALA A 170 -48.68 3.68 -3.42
C ALA A 170 -48.88 5.13 -2.96
N ASP A 171 -48.11 6.05 -3.56
CA ASP A 171 -48.68 7.33 -4.00
C ASP A 171 -48.02 7.77 -5.31
N ASN A 172 -48.85 7.82 -6.34
CA ASN A 172 -48.52 8.23 -7.69
C ASN A 172 -48.48 9.76 -7.76
N GLU A 173 -47.37 10.39 -7.37
CA GLU A 173 -47.16 11.79 -7.71
C GLU A 173 -46.43 11.91 -9.05
N LYS A 174 -47.22 12.15 -10.11
CA LYS A 174 -46.75 12.48 -11.47
C LYS A 174 -45.85 13.71 -11.43
N ARG A 175 -44.53 13.51 -11.30
CA ARG A 175 -43.54 14.54 -11.68
C ARG A 175 -43.10 14.29 -13.12
N SER A 176 -43.69 15.05 -14.03
CA SER A 176 -43.36 15.06 -15.46
C SER A 176 -41.89 15.45 -15.67
N TYR A 177 -41.00 14.48 -15.87
CA TYR A 177 -39.68 14.71 -16.43
C TYR A 177 -39.85 14.85 -17.94
N ARG A 178 -39.79 16.08 -18.43
CA ARG A 178 -39.69 16.40 -19.85
C ARG A 178 -38.48 15.66 -20.43
N LYS A 179 -38.71 14.57 -21.15
CA LYS A 179 -37.70 13.87 -21.94
C LYS A 179 -37.12 14.86 -22.96
N GLN A 180 -35.89 15.31 -22.74
CA GLN A 180 -35.11 15.91 -23.81
C GLN A 180 -34.75 14.80 -24.79
N ASN A 181 -35.42 14.79 -25.94
CA ASN A 181 -35.00 14.02 -27.09
C ASN A 181 -33.63 14.55 -27.54
N VAL A 182 -32.56 13.84 -27.21
CA VAL A 182 -31.26 14.06 -27.84
C VAL A 182 -31.37 13.56 -29.27
N VAL A 183 -31.54 14.50 -30.21
CA VAL A 183 -31.39 14.26 -31.65
C VAL A 183 -29.94 13.85 -31.87
N ARG A 184 -29.74 12.56 -32.16
CA ARG A 184 -28.45 12.00 -32.55
C ARG A 184 -28.16 12.43 -33.98
N ASN A 185 -27.51 13.57 -34.17
CA ASN A 185 -26.94 13.92 -35.47
C ASN A 185 -25.82 12.92 -35.77
N ARG A 186 -26.14 11.88 -36.56
CA ARG A 186 -25.16 11.07 -37.27
C ARG A 186 -24.49 11.98 -38.31
N VAL A 187 -23.29 12.46 -38.01
CA VAL A 187 -22.39 12.98 -39.04
C VAL A 187 -21.77 11.77 -39.73
N SER A 188 -22.32 11.45 -40.89
CA SER A 188 -21.75 10.50 -41.84
C SER A 188 -20.48 11.10 -42.43
N THR A 189 -19.32 10.52 -42.15
CA THR A 189 -18.08 10.79 -42.90
C THR A 189 -18.13 10.06 -44.25
N PRO A 190 -17.91 10.74 -45.38
CA PRO A 190 -17.84 10.07 -46.67
C PRO A 190 -16.54 9.27 -46.79
N ARG A 191 -16.71 7.98 -47.11
CA ARG A 191 -15.66 7.02 -47.45
C ARG A 191 -15.15 7.32 -48.85
N THR A 192 -13.98 7.96 -48.96
CA THR A 192 -13.26 8.06 -50.24
C THR A 192 -12.38 6.83 -50.39
N THR A 193 -12.74 5.97 -51.34
CA THR A 193 -11.97 4.81 -51.77
C THR A 193 -10.85 5.25 -52.71
N THR A 194 -9.59 5.16 -52.28
CA THR A 194 -8.44 5.09 -53.18
C THR A 194 -7.85 3.69 -53.14
N LYS A 195 -7.95 3.01 -54.29
CA LYS A 195 -7.30 1.72 -54.57
C LYS A 195 -5.79 1.95 -54.61
N HIS A 196 -5.03 1.28 -53.76
CA HIS A 196 -3.61 1.06 -53.99
C HIS A 196 -3.34 -0.43 -54.20
N THR A 197 -3.01 -0.73 -55.44
CA THR A 197 -2.50 -1.98 -55.97
C THR A 197 -1.21 -2.35 -55.27
N VAL A 198 -1.17 -3.54 -54.66
CA VAL A 198 0.04 -4.17 -54.15
C VAL A 198 0.70 -4.91 -55.31
N THR A 199 1.87 -4.45 -55.74
CA THR A 199 2.79 -5.23 -56.59
C THR A 199 3.95 -5.74 -55.73
N PRO A 200 4.36 -7.01 -55.86
CA PRO A 200 5.36 -7.62 -55.01
C PRO A 200 6.78 -7.26 -55.47
N VAL A 201 7.59 -6.70 -54.58
CA VAL A 201 9.02 -6.48 -54.84
C VAL A 201 9.84 -7.54 -54.11
N LYS A 202 10.66 -8.22 -54.91
CA LYS A 202 11.51 -9.36 -54.58
C LYS A 202 12.61 -9.01 -53.56
N THR A 203 12.80 -9.91 -52.60
CA THR A 203 14.00 -10.05 -51.76
C THR A 203 15.24 -10.44 -52.58
N PRO A 204 16.42 -9.94 -52.19
CA PRO A 204 17.64 -10.73 -52.27
C PRO A 204 18.15 -11.11 -50.87
N ALA A 205 18.35 -12.40 -50.67
CA ALA A 205 19.01 -12.99 -49.52
C ALA A 205 20.51 -12.67 -49.52
N VAL A 206 21.07 -12.34 -48.35
CA VAL A 206 22.53 -12.34 -48.13
C VAL A 206 22.83 -13.18 -46.88
N LYS A 207 23.70 -14.18 -47.08
CA LYS A 207 24.16 -15.17 -46.11
C LYS A 207 25.08 -14.56 -45.02
N PRO A 208 25.24 -15.23 -43.86
CA PRO A 208 26.00 -14.74 -42.73
C PRO A 208 27.51 -14.91 -42.93
N LYS A 209 28.30 -13.94 -42.46
CA LYS A 209 29.77 -14.02 -42.43
C LYS A 209 30.26 -13.85 -40.98
N THR A 210 31.07 -14.82 -40.55
CA THR A 210 31.59 -15.01 -39.19
C THR A 210 32.93 -14.28 -38.95
N ALA A 211 33.08 -13.77 -37.71
CA ALA A 211 34.31 -13.46 -36.93
C ALA A 211 35.19 -12.23 -37.30
N PRO A 212 35.97 -11.65 -36.34
CA PRO A 212 36.37 -12.18 -35.04
C PRO A 212 36.20 -11.26 -33.80
N VAL A 213 36.44 -11.91 -32.65
CA VAL A 213 36.55 -11.44 -31.26
C VAL A 213 37.51 -10.26 -31.10
N ALA A 214 37.12 -9.26 -30.29
CA ALA A 214 38.04 -8.31 -29.67
C ALA A 214 37.70 -8.13 -28.18
N SER A 215 38.77 -7.99 -27.41
CA SER A 215 38.93 -8.19 -25.99
C SER A 215 38.40 -7.09 -25.07
N VAL A 216 38.09 -7.52 -23.84
CA VAL A 216 37.93 -6.80 -22.57
C VAL A 216 38.74 -5.50 -22.46
N SER A 217 38.06 -4.40 -22.16
CA SER A 217 38.62 -3.29 -21.39
C SER A 217 37.70 -2.95 -20.20
N LYS A 218 38.28 -2.94 -19.01
CA LYS A 218 37.61 -2.63 -17.74
C LYS A 218 37.53 -1.11 -17.59
N SER A 219 36.34 -0.53 -17.63
CA SER A 219 36.09 0.81 -17.11
C SER A 219 35.24 0.71 -15.85
N LYS A 220 35.89 0.89 -14.70
CA LYS A 220 35.24 1.15 -13.41
C LYS A 220 34.84 2.62 -13.39
N SER A 221 33.56 2.91 -13.57
CA SER A 221 32.95 4.15 -13.08
C SER A 221 31.55 3.79 -12.57
N SER A 222 31.39 3.87 -11.25
CA SER A 222 30.12 3.66 -10.57
C SER A 222 29.28 4.95 -10.66
N PRO A 223 27.94 4.87 -10.85
CA PRO A 223 27.08 6.03 -11.06
C PRO A 223 26.72 6.80 -9.77
N PHE A 224 27.47 6.60 -8.68
CA PHE A 224 27.16 7.17 -7.35
C PHE A 224 28.36 7.82 -6.66
N ASP A 225 29.28 8.45 -7.40
CA ASP A 225 30.28 9.31 -6.75
C ASP A 225 29.71 10.71 -6.49
N PRO A 226 29.70 11.19 -5.23
CA PRO A 226 29.26 12.53 -4.90
C PRO A 226 30.35 13.55 -5.30
N LEU A 227 29.96 14.56 -6.08
CA LEU A 227 30.79 15.72 -6.37
C LEU A 227 31.00 16.54 -5.09
N THR A 228 32.14 16.36 -4.44
CA THR A 228 32.62 17.29 -3.41
C THR A 228 33.22 18.53 -4.08
N LYS A 229 32.73 19.70 -3.73
CA LYS A 229 33.42 20.99 -3.86
C LYS A 229 33.37 21.70 -2.52
#